data_AF-A0A3D4B552-F1
#
_entry.id   AF-A0A3D4B552-F1
#
_cell.length_a   1.000
_cell.length_b   1.000
_cell.length_c   1.000
_cell.angle_alpha   90.00
_cell.angle_beta   90.00
_cell.angle_gamma   90.00
#
_symmetry.space_group_name_H-M   'P 1'
#
loop_
_entity.id
_entity.type
_entity.pdbx_description
1 polymer ?
#
loop_
_entity_poly.entity_id
_entity_poly.type
_entity_poly.pdbx_seq_one_letter_code
_entity_poly.pdbx_strand_id
1 'polypeptide(L)'
;MNQTFFMISDIMEQTHVLLVVYNILGREVVQLVDQVQSPGQHSTIWNARDSRGYSVSSGLNLYRLVTENGFIETRRMILLK
;
A
#
# COMPACT_ATOMS: atom_id res chain seq x y z
N MET A 1 -18.31 3.58 5.26
CA MET A 1 -17.28 2.64 4.76
C MET A 1 -16.01 3.44 4.62
N ASN A 2 -14.96 3.13 5.38
CA ASN A 2 -13.73 3.91 5.34
C ASN A 2 -12.85 3.39 4.23
N GLN A 3 -12.49 4.28 3.31
CA GLN A 3 -11.60 3.99 2.19
C GLN A 3 -10.38 4.88 2.33
N THR A 4 -9.19 4.32 2.12
CA THR A 4 -7.95 5.09 2.08
C THR A 4 -7.39 5.06 0.67
N PHE A 5 -7.06 6.24 0.16
CA PHE A 5 -6.41 6.41 -1.14
C PHE A 5 -4.90 6.40 -0.94
N PHE A 6 -4.22 5.56 -1.70
CA PHE A 6 -2.76 5.59 -1.86
C PHE A 6 -2.46 6.19 -3.22
N MET A 7 -1.61 7.20 -3.23
CA MET A 7 -1.04 7.74 -4.46
C MET A 7 0.43 7.32 -4.53
N ILE A 8 0.78 6.63 -5.60
CA ILE A 8 2.14 6.28 -5.97
C ILE A 8 2.55 7.33 -7.01
N SER A 9 3.30 8.33 -6.56
CA SER A 9 3.82 9.39 -7.42
C SER A 9 5.12 8.95 -8.08
N ASP A 10 5.24 9.30 -9.36
CA ASP A 10 6.49 9.37 -10.11
C ASP A 10 7.23 8.04 -10.32
N ILE A 11 6.54 7.07 -10.93
CA ILE A 11 7.23 5.98 -11.61
C ILE A 11 7.90 6.57 -12.85
N MET A 12 9.24 6.65 -12.84
CA MET A 12 10.02 7.26 -13.92
C MET A 12 10.29 6.30 -15.09
N GLU A 13 10.31 5.01 -14.80
CA GLU A 13 10.60 3.93 -15.74
C GLU A 13 9.72 2.72 -15.43
N GLN A 14 9.50 1.83 -16.41
CA GLN A 14 8.74 0.61 -16.15
C GLN A 14 9.46 -0.23 -15.09
N THR A 15 8.77 -0.54 -13.99
CA THR A 15 9.34 -1.31 -12.88
C THR A 15 8.27 -2.15 -12.21
N HIS A 16 8.67 -3.28 -11.62
CA HIS A 16 7.80 -4.03 -10.75
C HIS A 16 7.56 -3.26 -9.44
N VAL A 17 6.31 -3.09 -9.06
CA VAL A 17 5.87 -2.35 -7.88
C VAL A 17 5.15 -3.27 -6.91
N LEU A 18 5.62 -3.28 -5.66
CA LEU A 18 4.99 -3.96 -4.54
C LEU A 18 4.55 -2.93 -3.51
N LEU A 19 3.23 -2.80 -3.29
CA LEU A 19 2.64 -1.96 -2.25
C LEU A 19 1.96 -2.84 -1.20
N VAL A 20 2.50 -2.86 0.02
CA VAL A 20 2.02 -3.72 1.11
C VAL A 20 1.59 -2.87 2.30
N VAL A 21 0.47 -3.25 2.90
CA VAL A 21 0.03 -2.70 4.19
C VAL A 21 0.48 -3.64 5.31
N TYR A 22 1.03 -3.05 6.37
CA TYR A 22 1.44 -3.74 7.60
C TYR A 22 0.71 -3.16 8.81
N ASN A 23 0.45 -4.00 9.79
CA ASN A 23 0.05 -3.52 11.12
C ASN A 23 1.28 -3.02 11.91
N ILE A 24 1.05 -2.44 13.10
CA ILE A 24 2.14 -1.90 13.94
C ILE A 24 3.16 -2.95 14.41
N LEU A 25 2.81 -4.24 14.36
CA LEU A 25 3.73 -5.33 14.70
C LEU A 25 4.59 -5.75 13.49
N GLY A 26 4.47 -5.06 12.36
CA GLY A 26 5.18 -5.39 11.13
C GLY A 26 4.62 -6.61 10.39
N ARG A 27 3.42 -7.10 10.76
CA ARG A 27 2.79 -8.21 10.05
C ARG A 27 2.08 -7.69 8.83
N GLU A 28 2.27 -8.37 7.71
CA GLU A 28 1.57 -8.11 6.48
C GLU A 28 0.06 -8.29 6.67
N VAL A 29 -0.68 -7.31 6.17
CA VAL A 29 -2.14 -7.24 6.23
C VAL A 29 -2.71 -7.57 4.85
N VAL A 30 -2.22 -6.88 3.82
CA VAL A 30 -2.64 -7.06 2.43
C VAL A 30 -1.60 -6.47 1.47
N GLN A 31 -1.46 -7.09 0.31
CA GLN A 31 -0.75 -6.52 -0.85
C GLN A 31 -1.78 -5.83 -1.73
N LEU A 32 -1.62 -4.52 -1.94
CA LEU A 32 -2.53 -3.71 -2.74
C LEU A 32 -2.11 -3.66 -4.22
N VAL A 33 -0.81 -3.79 -4.46
CA VAL A 33 -0.19 -3.81 -5.79
C VAL A 33 0.96 -4.81 -5.74
N ASP A 34 1.03 -5.70 -6.70
CA ASP A 34 2.14 -6.65 -6.91
C ASP A 34 2.25 -6.94 -8.42
N GLN A 35 2.72 -5.94 -9.18
CA GLN A 35 2.75 -6.00 -10.63
C GLN A 35 3.73 -5.00 -11.25
N VAL A 36 4.07 -5.23 -12.51
CA VAL A 36 4.78 -4.25 -13.35
C VAL A 36 3.88 -3.04 -13.62
N GLN A 37 4.41 -1.84 -13.39
CA GLN A 37 3.75 -0.57 -13.68
C GLN A 37 4.55 0.23 -14.70
N SER A 38 3.83 0.86 -15.63
CA SER A 38 4.42 1.80 -16.60
C SER A 38 4.75 3.14 -15.93
N PRO A 39 5.60 3.97 -16.55
CA PRO A 39 5.87 5.32 -16.07
C PRO A 39 4.60 6.15 -15.89
N GLY A 40 4.56 6.97 -14.85
CA GLY A 40 3.44 7.86 -14.54
C GLY A 40 2.98 7.79 -13.08
N GLN A 41 1.84 8.44 -12.83
CA GLN A 41 1.17 8.43 -11.53
C GLN A 41 0.16 7.30 -11.45
N HIS A 42 0.17 6.59 -10.32
CA HIS A 42 -0.74 5.49 -10.06
C HIS A 42 -1.46 5.71 -8.73
N SER A 43 -2.68 5.21 -8.64
CA SER A 43 -3.42 5.25 -7.38
C SER A 43 -4.11 3.92 -7.13
N THR A 44 -4.23 3.57 -5.86
CA THR A 44 -5.00 2.41 -5.44
C THR A 44 -5.82 2.75 -4.20
N ILE A 45 -6.94 2.07 -4.04
CA ILE A 45 -7.85 2.25 -2.91
C ILE A 45 -7.79 1.01 -2.05
N TRP A 46 -7.58 1.21 -0.75
CA TRP A 46 -7.78 0.17 0.23
C TRP A 46 -9.07 0.39 0.99
N ASN A 47 -9.86 -0.67 1.08
CA ASN A 47 -11.15 -0.71 1.77
C ASN A 47 -11.04 -1.15 3.23
N ALA A 48 -9.84 -1.04 3.83
CA ALA A 48 -9.56 -1.44 5.21
C ALA A 48 -9.83 -2.92 5.51
N ARG A 49 -9.59 -3.81 4.54
CA ARG A 49 -9.70 -5.27 4.70
C ARG A 49 -8.37 -5.98 4.53
N ASP A 50 -8.17 -7.06 5.27
CA ASP A 50 -7.03 -7.96 5.09
C ASP A 50 -7.20 -8.82 3.81
N SER A 51 -6.19 -9.62 3.47
CA SER A 51 -6.23 -10.52 2.32
C SER A 51 -7.34 -11.57 2.35
N ARG A 52 -7.97 -11.81 3.51
CA ARG A 52 -9.11 -12.72 3.68
C ARG A 52 -10.45 -11.98 3.66
N GLY A 53 -10.45 -10.67 3.45
CA GLY A 53 -11.64 -9.83 3.42
C GLY A 53 -12.14 -9.40 4.80
N TYR A 54 -11.43 -9.68 5.89
CA TYR A 54 -11.82 -9.23 7.23
C TYR A 54 -11.43 -7.77 7.45
N SER A 55 -12.29 -7.02 8.13
CA SER A 55 -12.00 -5.63 8.47
C SER A 55 -10.80 -5.53 9.41
N VAL A 56 -9.89 -4.62 9.08
CA VAL A 56 -8.71 -4.30 9.89
C VAL A 56 -9.10 -3.33 10.99
N SER A 57 -8.49 -3.50 12.17
CA SER A 57 -8.73 -2.62 13.31
C SER A 57 -8.36 -1.18 12.97
N SER A 58 -9.22 -0.24 13.37
CA SER A 58 -8.91 1.19 13.37
C SER A 58 -7.63 1.47 14.17
N GLY A 59 -6.84 2.45 13.72
CA GLY A 59 -5.58 2.83 14.36
C GLY A 59 -4.43 2.97 13.38
N LEU A 60 -3.22 3.03 13.94
CA LEU A 60 -1.99 3.18 13.17
C LEU A 60 -1.72 1.92 12.34
N ASN A 61 -1.45 2.11 11.06
CA ASN A 61 -0.93 1.09 10.16
C ASN A 61 0.24 1.70 9.38
N LEU A 62 1.03 0.84 8.75
CA LEU A 62 2.13 1.24 7.89
C LEU A 62 1.81 0.75 6.47
N TYR A 63 2.26 1.48 5.47
CA TYR A 63 2.37 0.93 4.13
C TYR A 63 3.80 1.07 3.63
N ARG A 64 4.22 0.11 2.80
CA ARG A 64 5.52 0.11 2.16
C ARG A 64 5.34 -0.05 0.66
N LEU A 65 5.93 0.87 -0.09
CA LEU A 65 6.12 0.79 -1.53
C LEU A 65 7.55 0.33 -1.79
N VAL A 66 7.71 -0.72 -2.57
CA VAL A 66 9.00 -1.23 -3.02
C VAL A 66 8.95 -1.33 -4.54
N THR A 67 10.02 -0.91 -5.20
CA THR A 67 10.23 -1.13 -6.63
C THR A 67 11.45 -2.03 -6.85
N GLU A 68 11.47 -2.71 -7.99
CA GLU A 68 12.61 -3.56 -8.37
C GLU A 68 13.90 -2.75 -8.58
N ASN A 69 13.80 -1.49 -8.99
CA ASN A 69 14.96 -0.59 -9.12
C ASN A 69 15.50 -0.06 -7.77
N GLY A 70 14.98 -0.54 -6.63
CA GLY A 70 15.52 -0.28 -5.30
C GLY A 70 14.91 0.90 -4.56
N PHE A 71 13.89 1.56 -5.12
CA PHE A 71 13.14 2.57 -4.38
C PHE A 71 12.29 1.90 -3.28
N ILE A 72 12.44 2.39 -2.05
CA ILE A 72 11.67 1.94 -0.89
C ILE A 72 11.12 3.17 -0.17
N GLU A 73 9.80 3.22 -0.06
CA GLU A 73 9.11 4.23 0.75
C GLU A 73 8.25 3.53 1.79
N THR A 74 8.34 3.97 3.04
CA THR A 74 7.44 3.52 4.11
C THR A 74 6.77 4.74 4.71
N ARG A 75 5.43 4.76 4.75
CA ARG A 75 4.70 5.80 5.49
C ARG A 75 3.68 5.19 6.45
N ARG A 76 3.34 6.00 7.45
CA ARG A 76 2.29 5.69 8.41
C ARG A 76 0.95 6.22 7.93
N MET A 77 -0.11 5.48 8.25
CA MET A 77 -1.48 5.90 8.04
C MET A 77 -2.30 5.63 9.30
N ILE A 78 -3.31 6.47 9.55
CA ILE A 78 -4.27 6.23 10.62
C ILE A 78 -5.58 5.84 9.96
N LEU A 79 -6.01 4.59 10.18
CA LEU A 79 -7.33 4.15 9.78
C LEU A 79 -8.33 4.66 10.83
N LEU A 80 -9.12 5.65 10.44
CA LEU A 80 -10.25 6.15 11.24
C LEU A 80 -11.44 5.20 11.07
N LYS A 81 -12.32 5.16 12.07
CA LYS A 81 -13.55 4.36 12.08
C LYS A 81 -14.76 5.22 11.71
#